data_AF-A0A7K0VTQ5-F1
#
_entry.id   AF-A0A7K0VTQ5-F1
#
_cell.length_a   1.000
_cell.length_b   1.000
_cell.length_c   1.000
_cell.angle_alpha   90.00
_cell.angle_beta   90.00
_cell.angle_gamma   90.00
#
_symmetry.space_group_name_H-M   'P 1'
#
loop_
_entity.id
_entity.type
_entity.pdbx_description
1 polymer ?
#
loop_
_entity_poly.entity_id
_entity_poly.type
_entity_poly.pdbx_seq_one_letter_code
_entity_poly.pdbx_strand_id
1 'polypeptide(L)'
;MIDDLRRSSAHIFVASLENPVASEDDQHHLLKVLRVKSTDQITVSNGFGKWLTATISRSGDISATSDLRSEDSPRWPLCIAFAPVKGEKPELIVQKLTELGIDEIIPLAPTIRSVVRWDTAKASKQTERLQRVAHEASMQSRRVWLP
;
A
#
# COMPACT_ATOMS: atom_id res chain seq x y z
N MET A 1 -13.48 13.28 6.68
CA MET A 1 -13.19 11.99 6.00
C MET A 1 -11.69 11.80 5.79
N ILE A 2 -11.01 12.69 5.05
CA ILE A 2 -9.53 12.66 4.87
C ILE A 2 -8.75 12.91 6.18
N ASP A 3 -9.31 13.65 7.14
CA ASP A 3 -8.58 14.02 8.36
C ASP A 3 -8.23 12.82 9.25
N ASP A 4 -9.11 11.81 9.33
CA ASP A 4 -8.86 10.60 10.13
C ASP A 4 -7.74 9.74 9.54
N LEU A 5 -7.67 9.62 8.20
CA LEU A 5 -6.55 8.95 7.53
C LEU A 5 -5.23 9.66 7.85
N ARG A 6 -5.22 10.99 7.80
CA ARG A 6 -4.01 11.80 8.04
C ARG A 6 -3.56 11.79 9.49
N ARG A 7 -4.49 11.72 10.44
CA ARG A 7 -4.19 11.70 11.88
C ARG A 7 -3.89 10.32 12.42
N SER A 8 -4.18 9.26 11.66
CA SER A 8 -3.90 7.89 12.08
C SER A 8 -2.39 7.65 12.24
N SER A 9 -2.02 7.00 13.34
CA SER A 9 -0.63 6.63 13.63
C SER A 9 -0.08 5.65 12.60
N ALA A 10 -0.94 4.82 12.01
CA ALA A 10 -0.58 3.88 10.95
C ALA A 10 -1.78 3.57 10.04
N HIS A 11 -1.47 3.02 8.87
CA HIS A 11 -2.44 2.47 7.93
C HIS A 11 -1.96 1.11 7.45
N ILE A 12 -2.86 0.14 7.46
CA ILE A 12 -2.57 -1.23 7.02
C ILE A 12 -3.69 -1.75 6.12
N PHE A 13 -3.33 -2.75 5.31
CA PHE A 13 -4.28 -3.47 4.49
C PHE A 13 -4.59 -4.83 5.10
N VAL A 14 -5.86 -5.25 5.02
CA VAL A 14 -6.33 -6.55 5.52
C VAL A 14 -7.25 -7.21 4.51
N ALA A 15 -7.34 -8.53 4.56
CA ALA A 15 -8.21 -9.30 3.68
C ALA A 15 -9.71 -9.11 3.99
N SER A 16 -10.07 -8.82 5.24
CA SER A 16 -11.46 -8.60 5.67
C SER A 16 -11.56 -7.45 6.66
N LEU A 17 -12.51 -6.53 6.44
CA LEU A 17 -12.81 -5.44 7.36
C LEU A 17 -13.84 -5.83 8.44
N GLU A 18 -14.56 -6.93 8.25
CA GLU A 18 -15.48 -7.48 9.25
C GLU A 18 -14.71 -8.16 10.39
N ASN A 19 -13.65 -8.89 10.03
CA ASN A 19 -12.73 -9.56 10.94
C ASN A 19 -11.28 -9.17 10.59
N PRO A 20 -10.83 -7.95 10.92
CA PRO A 20 -9.52 -7.47 10.53
C PRO A 20 -8.42 -8.21 11.28
N VAL A 21 -7.51 -8.82 10.50
CA VAL A 21 -6.31 -9.49 10.99
C VAL A 21 -5.11 -8.92 10.26
N ALA A 22 -4.15 -8.36 11.00
CA ALA A 22 -2.88 -7.92 10.45
C ALA A 22 -2.01 -9.12 10.09
N SER A 23 -1.17 -8.97 9.06
CA SER A 23 -0.09 -9.92 8.82
C SER A 23 0.91 -9.92 9.97
N GLU A 24 1.73 -10.97 10.10
CA GLU A 24 2.79 -11.01 11.12
C GLU A 24 3.77 -9.84 10.97
N ASP A 25 4.10 -9.48 9.71
CA ASP A 25 4.97 -8.36 9.39
C ASP A 25 4.35 -7.02 9.80
N ASP A 26 3.07 -6.80 9.49
CA ASP A 26 2.36 -5.58 9.88
C ASP A 26 2.22 -5.48 11.40
N GLN A 27 1.88 -6.58 12.08
CA GLN A 27 1.80 -6.60 13.54
C GLN A 27 3.15 -6.28 14.18
N HIS A 28 4.24 -6.86 13.67
CA HIS A 28 5.59 -6.55 14.12
C HIS A 28 5.91 -5.07 13.89
N HIS A 29 5.63 -4.55 12.69
CA HIS A 29 5.89 -3.17 12.33
C HIS A 29 5.10 -2.20 13.24
N LEU A 30 3.81 -2.44 13.45
CA LEU A 30 2.96 -1.62 14.31
C LEU A 30 3.43 -1.62 15.77
N LEU A 31 3.65 -2.80 16.36
CA LEU A 31 3.87 -2.91 17.81
C LEU A 31 5.34 -2.73 18.22
N LYS A 32 6.30 -3.12 17.38
CA LYS A 32 7.73 -3.09 17.72
C LYS A 32 8.46 -1.91 17.09
N VAL A 33 8.17 -1.60 15.82
CA VAL A 33 8.86 -0.53 15.08
C VAL A 33 8.21 0.82 15.35
N LEU A 34 6.92 0.96 15.04
CA LEU A 34 6.15 2.19 15.26
C LEU A 34 5.71 2.37 16.72
N ARG A 35 5.67 1.28 17.49
CA ARG A 35 5.30 1.25 18.92
C ARG A 35 3.89 1.83 19.17
N VAL A 36 2.97 1.52 18.27
CA VAL A 36 1.55 1.89 18.37
C VAL A 36 0.98 1.34 19.67
N LYS A 37 0.28 2.19 20.41
CA LYS A 37 -0.40 1.86 21.66
C LYS A 37 -1.89 1.61 21.40
N SER A 38 -2.56 0.95 22.32
CA SER A 38 -4.01 0.72 22.26
C SER A 38 -4.85 2.01 22.34
N THR A 39 -4.24 3.12 22.74
CA THR A 39 -4.84 4.47 22.74
C THR A 39 -4.71 5.17 21.39
N ASP A 40 -3.84 4.67 20.52
CA ASP A 40 -3.56 5.29 19.22
C ASP A 40 -4.53 4.74 18.18
N GLN A 41 -5.05 5.63 17.33
CA GLN A 41 -5.86 5.21 16.19
C GLN A 41 -4.98 4.78 15.03
N ILE A 42 -5.34 3.65 14.44
CA ILE A 42 -4.86 3.20 13.13
C ILE A 42 -6.02 3.23 12.14
N THR A 43 -5.69 3.13 10.86
CA THR A 43 -6.67 2.91 9.80
C THR A 43 -6.42 1.57 9.12
N VAL A 44 -7.52 0.91 8.75
CA VAL A 44 -7.51 -0.42 8.16
C VAL A 44 -8.31 -0.37 6.88
N SER A 45 -7.73 -0.85 5.78
CA SER A 45 -8.29 -0.78 4.43
C SER A 45 -8.30 -2.15 3.76
N ASN A 46 -9.23 -2.37 2.82
CA ASN A 46 -9.17 -3.52 1.93
C ASN A 46 -8.39 -3.24 0.64
N GLY A 47 -7.91 -2.01 0.42
CA GLY A 47 -7.20 -1.60 -0.80
C GLY A 47 -8.12 -1.34 -2.01
N PHE A 48 -9.44 -1.43 -1.82
CA PHE A 48 -10.46 -1.25 -2.85
C PHE A 48 -11.51 -0.22 -2.41
N GLY A 49 -11.04 0.89 -1.84
CA GLY A 49 -11.86 2.04 -1.44
C GLY A 49 -12.57 1.91 -0.10
N LYS A 50 -12.60 0.73 0.52
CA LYS A 50 -13.25 0.55 1.83
C LYS A 50 -12.25 0.57 2.96
N TRP A 51 -12.60 1.27 4.04
CA TRP A 51 -11.72 1.42 5.20
C TRP A 51 -12.49 1.81 6.45
N LEU A 52 -11.86 1.67 7.62
CA LEU A 52 -12.36 2.11 8.93
C LEU A 52 -11.21 2.53 9.83
N THR A 53 -11.52 3.23 10.93
CA THR A 53 -10.55 3.47 12.01
C THR A 53 -10.61 2.32 13.02
N ALA A 54 -9.47 1.95 13.58
CA ALA A 54 -9.36 0.88 14.57
C ALA A 54 -8.31 1.19 15.63
N THR A 55 -8.27 0.40 16.69
CA THR A 55 -7.13 0.30 17.60
C THR A 55 -6.55 -1.11 17.52
N ILE A 56 -5.29 -1.25 17.92
CA ILE A 56 -4.61 -2.55 18.00
C ILE A 56 -4.19 -2.82 19.45
N SER A 57 -4.52 -4.01 19.96
CA SER A 57 -4.11 -4.46 21.29
C SER A 57 -2.63 -4.85 21.31
N ARG A 58 -2.05 -5.04 22.50
CA ARG A 58 -0.66 -5.55 22.61
C ARG A 58 -0.51 -6.99 22.10
N SER A 59 -1.59 -7.76 22.07
CA SER A 59 -1.64 -9.11 21.48
C SER A 59 -1.83 -9.08 19.96
N GLY A 60 -2.12 -7.92 19.36
CA GLY A 60 -2.33 -7.76 17.92
C GLY A 60 -3.78 -7.76 17.47
N ASP A 61 -4.72 -7.86 18.41
CA ASP A 61 -6.15 -7.87 18.08
C ASP A 61 -6.58 -6.47 17.61
N ILE A 62 -7.24 -6.42 16.46
CA ILE A 62 -7.73 -5.17 15.87
C ILE A 62 -9.21 -5.01 16.20
N SER A 63 -9.56 -3.87 16.78
CA SER A 63 -10.95 -3.51 17.13
C SER A 63 -11.37 -2.26 16.38
N ALA A 64 -12.44 -2.36 15.59
CA ALA A 64 -13.01 -1.22 14.88
C ALA A 64 -13.49 -0.14 15.87
N THR A 65 -13.29 1.12 15.49
CA THR A 65 -13.68 2.32 16.28
C THR A 65 -14.57 3.28 15.49
N SER A 66 -14.86 2.95 14.22
CA SER A 66 -15.81 3.67 13.37
C SER A 66 -16.62 2.69 12.54
N ASP A 67 -17.72 3.20 11.98
CA ASP A 67 -18.41 2.53 10.89
C ASP A 67 -17.52 2.38 9.65
N LEU A 68 -17.88 1.43 8.79
CA LEU A 68 -17.25 1.21 7.50
C LEU A 68 -17.45 2.42 6.59
N ARG A 69 -16.36 2.90 6.00
CA ARG A 69 -16.35 3.99 5.02
C ARG A 69 -16.03 3.43 3.64
N SER A 70 -16.50 4.11 2.62
CA SER A 70 -16.25 3.78 1.21
C SER A 70 -15.90 5.05 0.45
N GLU A 71 -14.81 5.01 -0.29
CA GLU A 71 -14.42 6.03 -1.25
C GLU A 71 -14.70 5.50 -2.66
N ASP A 72 -15.31 6.32 -3.50
CA ASP A 72 -15.53 5.98 -4.90
C ASP A 72 -14.19 5.72 -5.60
N SER A 73 -14.22 4.84 -6.61
CA SER A 73 -13.06 4.65 -7.49
C SER A 73 -12.71 5.97 -8.20
N PRO A 74 -11.43 6.24 -8.49
CA PRO A 74 -11.02 7.43 -9.22
C PRO A 74 -11.84 7.60 -10.51
N ARG A 75 -12.53 8.74 -10.63
CA ARG A 75 -13.35 9.05 -11.81
C ARG A 75 -12.55 9.05 -13.12
N TRP A 76 -11.26 9.38 -13.02
CA TRP A 76 -10.33 9.46 -14.12
C TRP A 76 -9.04 8.74 -13.73
N PRO A 77 -8.95 7.41 -13.92
CA PRO A 77 -7.79 6.65 -13.49
C PRO A 77 -6.55 7.09 -14.27
N LEU A 78 -5.45 7.33 -13.55
CA LEU A 78 -4.17 7.72 -14.13
C LEU A 78 -3.26 6.49 -14.22
N CYS A 79 -2.86 6.14 -15.44
CA CYS A 79 -1.90 5.07 -15.71
C CYS A 79 -0.54 5.66 -16.14
N ILE A 80 0.55 5.15 -15.56
CA ILE A 80 1.91 5.45 -16.02
C ILE A 80 2.64 4.16 -16.34
N ALA A 81 3.10 4.07 -17.59
CA ALA A 81 3.99 3.02 -18.03
C ALA A 81 5.45 3.53 -18.07
N PHE A 82 6.39 2.74 -17.57
CA PHE A 82 7.81 3.11 -17.56
C PHE A 82 8.71 2.01 -18.09
N ALA A 83 9.78 2.38 -18.79
CA ALA A 83 10.79 1.43 -19.22
C ALA A 83 11.73 1.07 -18.04
N PRO A 84 12.02 -0.22 -17.77
CA PRO A 84 12.95 -0.61 -16.72
C PRO A 84 14.35 0.01 -16.89
N VAL A 85 14.89 0.49 -15.77
CA VAL A 85 16.21 1.15 -15.68
C VAL A 85 17.16 0.36 -14.77
N LYS A 86 18.47 0.61 -14.88
CA LYS A 86 19.49 -0.09 -14.06
C LYS A 86 19.40 0.32 -12.58
N GLY A 87 19.71 -0.63 -11.70
CA GLY A 87 19.77 -0.43 -10.25
C GLY A 87 18.40 -0.44 -9.57
N GLU A 88 18.31 0.25 -8.43
CA GLU A 88 17.12 0.33 -7.56
C GLU A 88 16.10 1.38 -8.00
N LYS A 89 16.39 2.09 -9.09
CA LYS A 89 15.51 3.14 -9.64
C LYS A 89 14.06 2.68 -9.92
N PRO A 90 13.77 1.43 -10.35
CA PRO A 90 12.38 1.00 -10.54
C PRO A 90 11.54 1.03 -9.26
N GLU A 91 12.13 0.71 -8.11
CA GLU A 91 11.42 0.75 -6.82
C GLU A 91 11.09 2.18 -6.45
N LEU A 92 12.05 3.10 -6.59
CA LEU A 92 11.82 4.52 -6.35
C LEU A 92 10.73 5.10 -7.27
N ILE A 93 10.70 4.69 -8.54
CA ILE A 93 9.63 5.08 -9.47
C ILE A 93 8.28 4.62 -8.92
N VAL A 94 8.13 3.33 -8.63
CA VAL A 94 6.86 2.78 -8.12
C VAL A 94 6.44 3.47 -6.82
N GLN A 95 7.36 3.62 -5.87
CA GLN A 95 7.11 4.32 -4.62
C GLN A 95 6.54 5.72 -4.87
N LYS A 96 7.21 6.53 -5.71
CA LYS A 96 6.82 7.93 -5.94
C LYS A 96 5.54 8.04 -6.74
N LEU A 97 5.31 7.17 -7.73
CA LEU A 97 4.06 7.15 -8.48
C LEU A 97 2.87 6.78 -7.58
N THR A 98 3.05 5.80 -6.69
CA THR A 98 2.04 5.45 -5.69
C THR A 98 1.73 6.63 -4.78
N GLU A 99 2.75 7.27 -4.20
CA GLU A 99 2.60 8.45 -3.32
C GLU A 99 1.92 9.64 -4.02
N LEU A 100 2.12 9.79 -5.34
CA LEU A 100 1.53 10.86 -6.15
C LEU A 100 0.08 10.62 -6.57
N GLY A 101 -0.51 9.47 -6.26
CA GLY A 101 -1.90 9.23 -6.63
C GLY A 101 -2.10 8.49 -7.96
N ILE A 102 -1.05 7.92 -8.57
CA ILE A 102 -1.21 7.11 -9.79
C ILE A 102 -1.99 5.83 -9.48
N ASP A 103 -2.86 5.40 -10.39
CA ASP A 103 -3.81 4.31 -10.18
C ASP A 103 -3.41 3.00 -10.87
N GLU A 104 -2.53 3.08 -11.86
CA GLU A 104 -1.97 1.90 -12.51
C GLU A 104 -0.51 2.17 -12.90
N ILE A 105 0.39 1.27 -12.52
CA ILE A 105 1.82 1.39 -12.81
C ILE A 105 2.29 0.18 -13.61
N ILE A 106 2.70 0.42 -14.86
CA ILE A 106 3.06 -0.65 -15.81
C ILE A 106 4.56 -0.61 -16.12
N PRO A 107 5.37 -1.55 -15.59
CA PRO A 107 6.72 -1.78 -16.08
C PRO A 107 6.65 -2.33 -17.51
N LEU A 108 7.16 -1.58 -18.48
CA LEU A 108 7.14 -1.98 -19.88
C LEU A 108 8.11 -3.15 -20.15
N ALA A 109 7.75 -3.96 -21.14
CA ALA A 109 8.71 -4.85 -21.78
C ALA A 109 9.90 -4.05 -22.37
N PRO A 110 11.08 -4.66 -22.53
CA PRO A 110 12.23 -3.95 -23.08
C PRO A 110 11.94 -3.34 -24.45
N THR A 111 12.18 -2.04 -24.58
CA THR A 111 12.05 -1.27 -25.82
C THR A 111 13.36 -1.25 -26.60
N ILE A 112 13.37 -0.67 -27.80
CA ILE A 112 14.55 -0.61 -28.68
C ILE A 112 15.80 0.01 -28.03
N ARG A 113 15.63 0.94 -27.07
CA ARG A 113 16.74 1.58 -26.34
C ARG A 113 16.90 1.08 -24.90
N SER A 114 16.13 0.07 -24.49
CA SER A 114 16.22 -0.47 -23.13
C SER A 114 17.54 -1.19 -22.91
N VAL A 115 18.33 -0.65 -21.97
CA VAL A 115 19.60 -1.25 -21.54
C VAL A 115 19.34 -2.42 -20.58
N VAL A 116 18.25 -2.35 -19.80
CA VAL A 116 17.83 -3.45 -18.93
C VAL A 116 16.84 -4.32 -19.66
N ARG A 117 17.07 -5.63 -19.60
CA ARG A 117 16.16 -6.66 -20.08
C ARG A 117 15.88 -7.62 -18.93
N TRP A 118 14.60 -7.82 -18.64
CA TRP A 118 14.16 -8.87 -17.73
C TRP A 118 13.71 -10.05 -18.57
N ASP A 119 14.33 -11.20 -18.35
CA ASP A 119 13.73 -12.47 -18.78
C ASP A 119 12.46 -12.73 -17.97
N THR A 120 11.70 -13.76 -18.35
CA THR A 120 10.42 -14.09 -17.71
C THR A 120 10.54 -14.31 -16.21
N ALA A 121 11.56 -15.04 -15.75
CA ALA A 121 11.74 -15.34 -14.33
C ALA A 121 12.09 -14.08 -13.53
N LYS A 122 12.96 -13.24 -14.08
CA LYS A 122 13.35 -11.96 -13.49
C LYS A 122 12.19 -10.98 -13.50
N ALA A 123 11.36 -10.96 -14.53
CA ALA A 123 10.18 -10.11 -14.62
C ALA A 123 9.18 -10.46 -13.50
N SER A 124 8.90 -11.75 -13.27
CA SER A 124 8.03 -12.16 -12.15
C SER A 124 8.58 -11.72 -10.80
N LYS A 125 9.87 -11.98 -10.53
CA LYS A 125 10.52 -11.57 -9.27
C LYS A 125 10.53 -10.05 -9.07
N GLN A 126 10.77 -9.29 -10.14
CA GLN A 126 10.70 -7.83 -10.07
C GLN A 126 9.27 -7.35 -9.86
N THR A 127 8.28 -7.98 -10.48
CA THR A 127 6.86 -7.63 -10.30
C THR A 127 6.44 -7.81 -8.84
N GLU A 128 6.73 -8.96 -8.23
CA GLU A 128 6.46 -9.19 -6.81
C GLU A 128 7.14 -8.15 -5.91
N ARG A 129 8.40 -7.81 -6.22
CA ARG A 129 9.14 -6.78 -5.48
C ARG A 129 8.49 -5.40 -5.60
N LEU A 130 8.12 -5.01 -6.82
CA LEU A 130 7.48 -3.72 -7.08
C LEU A 130 6.07 -3.64 -6.47
N GLN A 131 5.32 -4.74 -6.44
CA GLN A 131 4.03 -4.82 -5.74
C GLN A 131 4.18 -4.59 -4.24
N ARG A 132 5.21 -5.14 -3.60
CA ARG A 132 5.51 -4.86 -2.18
C ARG A 132 5.82 -3.38 -1.97
N VAL A 133 6.63 -2.78 -2.83
CA VAL A 133 6.94 -1.34 -2.77
C VAL A 133 5.66 -0.50 -2.93
N ALA A 134 4.77 -0.85 -3.87
CA ALA A 134 3.50 -0.17 -4.03
C ALA A 134 2.60 -0.32 -2.80
N HIS A 135 2.56 -1.50 -2.19
CA HIS A 135 1.79 -1.77 -0.97
C HIS A 135 2.30 -0.93 0.22
N GLU A 136 3.62 -0.95 0.46
CA GLU A 136 4.26 -0.15 1.51
C GLU A 136 4.09 1.35 1.29
N ALA A 137 4.28 1.84 0.06
CA ALA A 137 4.07 3.23 -0.29
C ALA A 137 2.59 3.64 -0.11
N SER A 138 1.64 2.74 -0.39
CA SER A 138 0.21 2.96 -0.16
C SER A 138 -0.11 3.06 1.32
N MET A 139 0.51 2.23 2.18
CA MET A 139 0.39 2.35 3.64
C MET A 139 0.92 3.70 4.15
N GLN A 140 2.10 4.11 3.69
CA GLN A 140 2.71 5.38 4.10
C GLN A 140 1.91 6.61 3.63
N SER A 141 1.40 6.57 2.39
CA SER A 141 0.60 7.66 1.81
C SER A 141 -0.90 7.61 2.17
N ARG A 142 -1.32 6.64 3.00
CA ARG A 142 -2.71 6.46 3.46
C ARG A 142 -3.70 6.25 2.31
N ARG A 143 -3.27 5.58 1.24
CA ARG A 143 -4.14 5.25 0.11
C ARG A 143 -5.13 4.17 0.48
N VAL A 144 -6.38 4.35 0.06
CA VAL A 144 -7.43 3.34 0.22
C VAL A 144 -7.69 2.54 -1.05
N TRP A 145 -7.12 2.98 -2.18
CA TRP A 145 -7.07 2.27 -3.45
C TRP A 145 -5.62 1.96 -3.79
N LEU A 146 -5.30 0.67 -3.93
CA LEU A 146 -3.98 0.21 -4.37
C LEU A 146 -3.81 0.46 -5.88
N PRO A 147 -2.61 0.88 -6.33
CA PRO A 147 -2.29 1.04 -7.74
C PRO A 147 -1.82 -0.26 -8.42
#